data_AF-A0A519SUC6-F1
#
_entry.id   AF-A0A519SUC6-F1
#
_cell.length_a   1.000
_cell.length_b   1.000
_cell.length_c   1.000
_cell.angle_alpha   90.00
_cell.angle_beta   90.00
_cell.angle_gamma   90.00
#
_symmetry.space_group_name_H-M   'P 1'
#
loop_
_entity.id
_entity.type
_entity.pdbx_description
1 polymer ?
#
loop_
_entity_poly.entity_id
_entity_poly.type
_entity_poly.pdbx_seq_one_letter_code
_entity_poly.pdbx_strand_id
1 'polypeptide(L)'
;MLQPILFALLLLAAFGLFTWQVQKIRANILVGRDRDMSGHAAERFNKTLLVAFGQQKMFKRLTPAFLHLIVYVGFIVINVEVIEIIIDGLFGTHRFLSFLGPVYSALMA
;
A
#
# COMPACT_ATOMS: atom_id res chain seq x y z
N MET A 1 10.35 5.75 -26.84
CA MET A 1 11.06 6.83 -26.11
C MET A 1 10.11 7.90 -25.56
N LEU A 2 9.12 8.38 -26.34
CA LEU A 2 8.16 9.38 -25.84
C LEU A 2 7.23 8.85 -24.73
N GLN A 3 6.84 7.57 -24.79
CA GLN A 3 5.94 6.94 -23.82
C GLN A 3 6.52 6.88 -22.39
N PRO A 4 7.76 6.37 -22.14
CA PRO A 4 8.32 6.37 -20.78
C PRO A 4 8.53 7.77 -20.20
N ILE A 5 8.82 8.76 -21.05
CA ILE A 5 8.97 10.16 -20.61
C ILE A 5 7.63 10.72 -20.12
N LEU A 6 6.55 10.52 -20.89
CA LEU A 6 5.21 10.91 -20.46
C LEU A 6 4.78 10.17 -19.18
N PHE A 7 5.06 8.87 -19.10
CA PHE A 7 4.78 8.08 -17.90
C PHE A 7 5.54 8.62 -16.68
N ALA A 8 6.83 8.90 -16.82
CA ALA A 8 7.65 9.47 -15.75
C ALA A 8 7.13 10.83 -15.28
N LEU A 9 6.69 11.70 -16.20
CA LEU A 9 6.09 12.99 -15.85
C LEU A 9 4.78 12.81 -15.08
N LEU A 10 3.91 11.89 -15.51
CA LEU A 10 2.67 11.56 -14.80
C LEU A 10 2.95 10.96 -13.41
N LEU A 11 3.94 10.07 -13.31
CA LEU A 11 4.36 9.45 -12.06
C LEU A 11 4.86 10.52 -11.07
N LEU A 12 5.71 11.44 -11.54
CA LEU A 12 6.20 12.57 -10.74
C LEU A 12 5.06 13.48 -10.28
N ALA A 13 4.10 13.79 -11.16
CA ALA A 13 2.93 14.58 -10.80
C ALA A 13 2.06 13.88 -9.74
N ALA A 14 1.80 12.58 -9.92
CA ALA A 14 1.01 11.77 -8.98
C ALA A 14 1.67 11.70 -7.59
N PHE A 15 2.97 11.37 -7.53
CA PHE A 15 3.72 11.32 -6.27
C PHE A 15 3.88 12.72 -5.65
N GLY A 16 4.02 13.77 -6.46
CA GLY A 16 4.06 15.15 -6.00
C GLY A 16 2.76 15.57 -5.29
N LEU A 17 1.61 15.33 -5.93
CA LEU A 17 0.30 15.60 -5.35
C LEU A 17 0.05 14.76 -4.09
N PHE A 18 0.41 13.47 -4.12
CA PHE A 18 0.31 12.59 -2.96
C PHE A 18 1.15 13.11 -1.79
N THR A 19 2.41 13.48 -2.03
CA THR A 19 3.32 14.02 -1.02
C THR A 19 2.77 15.32 -0.42
N TRP A 20 2.26 16.22 -1.26
CA TRP A 20 1.63 17.45 -0.80
C TRP A 20 0.42 17.17 0.11
N GLN A 21 -0.41 16.18 -0.25
CA GLN A 21 -1.57 15.81 0.53
C GLN A 21 -1.19 15.17 1.88
N VAL A 22 -0.16 14.32 1.90
CA VAL A 22 0.40 13.73 3.13
C VAL A 22 0.98 14.80 4.04
N GLN A 23 1.71 15.77 3.49
CA GLN A 23 2.25 16.89 4.27
C GLN A 23 1.15 17.71 4.93
N LYS A 24 0.05 17.97 4.21
CA LYS A 24 -1.12 18.67 4.76
C LYS A 24 -1.77 17.90 5.91
N ILE A 25 -1.95 16.58 5.74
CA ILE A 25 -2.48 15.72 6.81
C ILE A 25 -1.55 15.74 8.03
N ARG A 26 -0.23 15.61 7.81
CA ARG A 26 0.76 15.68 8.88
C ARG A 26 0.72 17.01 9.62
N ALA A 27 0.65 18.13 8.89
CA ALA A 27 0.55 19.46 9.50
C ALA A 27 -0.69 19.57 10.39
N ASN A 28 -1.84 19.08 9.93
CA ASN A 28 -3.07 19.09 10.73
C ASN A 28 -2.99 18.19 11.98
N ILE A 29 -2.35 17.02 11.88
CA ILE A 29 -2.14 16.12 13.04
C ILE A 29 -1.27 16.81 14.10
N LEU A 30 -0.23 17.54 13.68
CA LEU A 30 0.72 18.21 14.59
C LEU A 30 0.16 19.46 15.28
N VAL A 31 -0.98 19.99 14.84
CA VAL A 31 -1.71 21.07 15.54
C VAL A 31 -2.50 20.52 16.75
N GLY A 32 -2.65 19.19 16.84
CA GLY A 32 -3.29 18.55 17.98
C GLY A 32 -2.54 18.82 19.30
N ARG A 33 -3.23 18.63 20.43
CA ARG A 33 -2.59 18.71 21.75
C ARG A 33 -1.60 17.58 21.93
N ASP A 34 -0.43 17.91 22.48
CA ASP A 34 0.53 16.90 22.88
C ASP A 34 -0.11 15.95 23.88
N ARG A 35 0.01 14.66 23.59
CA ARG A 35 -0.40 13.58 24.48
C ARG A 35 0.85 12.85 24.93
N ASP A 36 1.02 12.74 26.24
CA ASP A 36 2.11 11.95 26.80
C ASP A 36 1.98 10.49 26.34
N MET A 37 2.98 10.04 25.58
CA MET A 37 3.15 8.67 25.11
C MET A 37 4.48 8.06 25.58
N SER A 38 5.09 8.61 26.64
CA SER A 38 6.39 8.18 27.17
C SER A 38 6.40 6.80 27.84
N GLY A 39 5.23 6.20 28.13
CA GLY A 39 5.13 4.84 28.67
C GLY A 39 5.60 3.74 27.70
N HIS A 40 5.25 2.48 27.96
CA HIS A 40 5.71 1.28 27.23
C HIS A 40 5.48 1.30 25.71
N ALA A 41 6.43 1.84 24.94
CA ALA A 41 6.33 1.98 23.49
C ALA A 41 6.24 0.62 22.77
N ALA A 42 6.98 -0.38 23.24
CA ALA A 42 6.97 -1.74 22.69
C ALA A 42 5.57 -2.38 22.79
N GLU A 43 4.90 -2.24 23.93
CA GLU A 43 3.55 -2.78 24.11
C GLU A 43 2.54 -2.09 23.17
N ARG A 44 2.65 -0.77 23.00
CA ARG A 44 1.79 -0.03 22.06
C ARG A 44 2.02 -0.41 20.62
N PHE A 45 3.28 -0.63 20.23
CA PHE A 45 3.61 -1.06 18.87
C PHE A 45 3.07 -2.46 18.60
N ASN A 46 3.30 -3.41 19.53
CA ASN A 46 2.74 -4.76 19.44
C ASN A 46 1.20 -4.74 19.38
N LYS A 47 0.56 -3.93 20.21
CA LYS A 47 -0.90 -3.77 20.19
C LYS A 47 -1.39 -3.16 18.88
N THR A 48 -0.69 -2.17 18.34
CA THR A 48 -1.00 -1.57 17.03
C THR A 48 -0.84 -2.59 15.92
N LEU A 49 0.26 -3.36 15.90
CA LEU A 49 0.45 -4.44 14.93
C LEU A 49 -0.68 -5.45 14.98
N LEU A 50 -1.02 -5.92 16.19
CA LEU A 50 -2.01 -6.96 16.38
C LEU A 50 -3.43 -6.50 16.04
N VAL A 51 -3.78 -5.24 16.35
CA VAL A 51 -5.11 -4.69 16.09
C VAL A 51 -5.25 -4.19 14.65
N ALA A 52 -4.25 -3.45 14.12
CA ALA A 52 -4.31 -2.83 12.81
C ALA A 52 -3.97 -3.81 11.68
N PHE A 53 -2.86 -4.57 11.81
CA PHE A 53 -2.43 -5.52 10.79
C PHE A 53 -3.00 -6.91 11.02
N GLY A 54 -3.03 -7.38 12.27
CA GLY A 54 -3.62 -8.68 12.61
C GLY A 54 -5.15 -8.71 12.60
N GLN A 55 -5.79 -7.55 12.44
CA GLN A 55 -7.25 -7.40 12.36
C GLN A 55 -8.03 -8.09 13.48
N GLN A 56 -7.45 -8.21 14.68
CA GLN A 56 -7.95 -9.02 15.79
C GLN A 56 -9.43 -8.76 16.13
N LYS A 57 -9.90 -7.51 15.95
CA LYS A 57 -11.29 -7.15 16.23
C LYS A 57 -12.28 -7.63 15.16
N MET A 58 -11.83 -7.80 13.92
CA MET A 58 -12.67 -8.21 12.80
C MET A 58 -12.99 -9.71 12.84
N PHE A 59 -12.03 -10.54 13.27
CA PHE A 59 -12.21 -11.98 13.46
C PHE A 59 -13.25 -12.37 14.52
N LYS A 60 -13.78 -11.39 15.29
CA LYS A 60 -14.92 -11.62 16.19
C LYS A 60 -16.22 -11.95 15.46
N ARG A 61 -16.31 -11.63 14.16
CA ARG A 61 -17.45 -11.97 13.30
C ARG A 61 -16.91 -12.63 12.03
N LEU A 62 -17.34 -13.85 11.75
CA LEU A 62 -16.77 -14.64 10.66
C LEU A 62 -17.14 -14.07 9.27
N THR A 63 -18.35 -13.53 9.10
CA THR A 63 -18.79 -12.98 7.81
C THR A 63 -17.96 -11.79 7.35
N PRO A 64 -17.76 -10.71 8.15
CA PRO A 64 -16.88 -9.62 7.76
C PRO A 64 -15.43 -10.05 7.59
N ALA A 65 -14.96 -11.00 8.42
CA ALA A 65 -13.58 -11.50 8.32
C ALA A 65 -13.32 -12.20 6.98
N PHE A 66 -14.26 -13.05 6.55
CA PHE A 66 -14.17 -13.74 5.27
C PHE A 66 -14.26 -12.76 4.07
N LEU A 67 -15.22 -11.83 4.10
CA LEU A 67 -15.35 -10.82 3.05
C LEU A 67 -14.10 -9.95 2.94
N HIS A 68 -13.53 -9.54 4.08
CA HIS A 68 -12.31 -8.75 4.09
C HIS A 68 -11.10 -9.53 3.58
N LEU A 69 -11.00 -10.83 3.88
CA LEU A 69 -9.91 -11.68 3.37
C LEU A 69 -9.89 -11.69 1.83
N ILE A 70 -11.05 -11.82 1.19
CA ILE A 70 -11.15 -11.78 -0.29
C ILE A 70 -10.64 -10.44 -0.82
N VAL A 71 -11.12 -9.34 -0.24
CA VAL A 71 -10.71 -7.99 -0.63
C VAL A 71 -9.22 -7.75 -0.37
N TYR A 72 -8.69 -8.27 0.73
CA TYR A 72 -7.27 -8.18 1.10
C TYR A 72 -6.37 -8.90 0.09
N VAL A 73 -6.75 -10.10 -0.35
CA VAL A 73 -6.04 -10.82 -1.41
C VAL A 73 -6.06 -9.99 -2.71
N GLY A 74 -7.21 -9.41 -3.07
CA GLY A 74 -7.32 -8.51 -4.21
C GLY A 74 -6.37 -7.31 -4.11
N PHE A 75 -6.28 -6.68 -2.93
CA PHE A 75 -5.33 -5.60 -2.69
C PHE A 75 -3.87 -6.04 -2.83
N ILE A 76 -3.50 -7.24 -2.38
CA ILE A 76 -2.14 -7.76 -2.56
C ILE A 76 -1.82 -7.88 -4.05
N VAL A 77 -2.72 -8.47 -4.85
CA VAL A 77 -2.53 -8.62 -6.29
C VAL A 77 -2.40 -7.26 -6.97
N ILE A 78 -3.30 -6.32 -6.68
CA ILE A 78 -3.23 -4.96 -7.22
C ILE A 78 -1.92 -4.26 -6.85
N ASN A 79 -1.39 -4.44 -5.64
CA ASN A 79 -0.11 -3.82 -5.27
C ASN A 79 1.06 -4.40 -6.09
N VAL A 80 1.06 -5.71 -6.34
CA VAL A 80 2.05 -6.33 -7.22
C VAL A 80 1.92 -5.78 -8.65
N GLU A 81 0.69 -5.63 -9.14
CA GLU A 81 0.41 -5.05 -10.46
C GLU A 81 0.87 -3.60 -10.56
N VAL A 82 0.59 -2.77 -9.54
CA VAL A 82 1.04 -1.37 -9.51
C VAL A 82 2.56 -1.28 -9.55
N ILE A 83 3.28 -2.16 -8.85
CA ILE A 83 4.75 -2.23 -8.93
C ILE A 83 5.18 -2.56 -10.36
N GLU A 84 4.56 -3.54 -11.00
CA GLU A 84 4.85 -3.87 -12.39
C GLU A 84 4.58 -2.68 -13.33
N ILE A 85 3.42 -2.02 -13.21
CA ILE A 85 3.07 -0.84 -14.01
C ILE A 85 4.10 0.27 -13.87
N ILE A 86 4.60 0.51 -12.65
CA ILE A 86 5.63 1.53 -12.41
C ILE A 86 6.94 1.15 -13.13
N ILE A 87 7.37 -0.10 -13.03
CA ILE A 87 8.61 -0.58 -13.66
C ILE A 87 8.45 -0.58 -15.18
N ASP A 88 7.42 -1.24 -15.70
CA ASP A 88 7.13 -1.34 -17.13
C ASP A 88 6.91 0.04 -17.77
N GLY A 89 6.21 0.94 -17.08
CA GLY A 89 5.99 2.30 -17.56
C GLY A 89 7.27 3.15 -17.61
N LEU A 90 8.21 2.97 -16.67
CA LEU A 90 9.47 3.70 -16.65
C LEU A 90 10.51 3.15 -17.62
N PHE A 91 10.60 1.83 -17.75
CA PHE A 91 11.62 1.17 -18.56
C PHE A 91 11.12 0.76 -19.95
N GLY A 92 9.82 0.89 -20.23
CA GLY A 92 9.21 0.44 -21.48
C GLY A 92 9.24 -1.09 -21.63
N THR A 93 9.32 -1.82 -20.52
CA THR A 93 9.30 -3.29 -20.50
C THR A 93 7.86 -3.80 -20.57
N HIS A 94 7.71 -5.10 -20.85
CA HIS A 94 6.42 -5.78 -20.79
C HIS A 94 6.53 -6.97 -19.85
N ARG A 95 5.75 -6.95 -18.78
CA ARG A 95 5.67 -8.01 -17.77
C ARG A 95 6.99 -8.26 -17.06
N PHE A 96 7.59 -7.20 -16.50
CA PHE A 96 8.87 -7.31 -15.79
C PHE A 96 8.84 -8.37 -14.69
N LEU A 97 7.72 -8.57 -13.98
CA LEU A 97 7.63 -9.53 -12.87
C LEU A 97 7.34 -10.97 -13.31
N SER A 98 7.27 -11.25 -14.62
CA SER A 98 7.05 -12.60 -15.14
C SER A 98 8.10 -13.64 -14.70
N PHE A 99 9.28 -13.21 -14.27
CA PHE A 99 10.30 -14.10 -13.71
C PHE A 99 9.92 -14.73 -12.37
N LEU A 100 8.88 -14.23 -11.67
CA LEU A 100 8.40 -14.79 -10.40
C LEU A 100 7.71 -16.16 -10.56
N GLY A 101 7.55 -16.63 -11.79
CA GLY A 101 7.18 -18.01 -12.09
C GLY A 101 5.68 -18.29 -12.13
N PRO A 102 5.26 -19.55 -11.99
CA PRO A 102 3.89 -19.98 -12.31
C PRO A 102 2.80 -19.33 -11.46
N VAL A 103 3.11 -19.00 -10.20
CA VAL A 103 2.15 -18.34 -9.29
C VAL A 103 1.83 -16.93 -9.80
N TYR A 104 2.84 -16.20 -10.26
CA TYR A 104 2.65 -14.89 -10.87
C TYR A 104 1.82 -15.00 -12.15
N SER A 105 2.18 -15.94 -13.02
CA SER A 105 1.44 -16.18 -14.26
C SER A 105 -0.01 -16.57 -14.00
N ALA A 106 -0.32 -17.33 -12.94
CA ALA A 106 -1.68 -17.69 -12.59
C ALA A 106 -2.48 -16.51 -11.98
N LEU A 107 -1.82 -15.62 -11.24
CA LEU A 107 -2.44 -14.42 -10.69
C LEU A 107 -2.71 -13.34 -11.74
N MET A 108 -1.91 -13.32 -12.82
CA MET A 108 -1.92 -12.30 -13.88
C MET A 108 -2.34 -12.84 -15.26
N ALA A 109 -2.88 -14.06 -15.31
CA ALA A 109 -3.47 -14.68 -16.51
C ALA A 109 -4.91 -14.21 -16.72
#